data_AF-A0A445MYR5-F1
#
_entry.id   AF-A0A445MYR5-F1
#
_cell.length_a   1.000
_cell.length_b   1.000
_cell.length_c   1.000
_cell.angle_alpha   90.00
_cell.angle_beta   90.00
_cell.angle_gamma   90.00
#
_symmetry.space_group_name_H-M   'P 1'
#
loop_
_entity.id
_entity.type
_entity.pdbx_description
1 polymer ?
#
loop_
_entity_poly.entity_id
_entity_poly.type
_entity_poly.pdbx_seq_one_letter_code
_entity_poly.pdbx_strand_id
1 'polypeptide(L)'
;MTSSRSSRPSSGENCSQTAGEPTTNCPTDDEVVVERLIEQVNYGGTDHQREPPERRQYVNLDPSVSGGPHYDYGRVIYLRAKLRWRSGDQTRSLEGKRVYWQVEPYQTNRTDLARSIKHGIDSAGARGTARERTEANREGWTRVVPIYLSNYGDDKFKVRATESNNYMGGMLSRLFNVWKKLYYTLGCMNRHDTGNYSDRVTEATVVSEYQNSFIELERVGEQSTLTHQLLVEKDQINTWASANLPAAAPRTMNFALIDTLAKGAPIDFTREIDPPSNSHSITYSSGSYAFDLSAQNRWLTSAQYYDKRQPAASRTMHTLPNNCVTLTLSGLDYNLTVDVSSIATDELPLNQIHVILNLKKRDFLSGCSSGPVTIVAMRWRERNYSGSEGDATLHTMMHESGHFLGVAPKKLPDESQSDNPYYYDEGSLGVGVGPHCSKNVENPATVAELPATPECIMYHEFRLTMHFCDKCSESLRGRDLSSPSVNGRSAGY
;
A
#
# COMPACT_ATOMS: atom_id res chain seq x y z
N MET A 1 15.68 32.29 -78.53
CA MET A 1 15.34 32.97 -79.80
C MET A 1 13.87 32.73 -80.04
N THR A 2 13.03 33.75 -79.82
CA THR A 2 12.41 34.53 -80.93
C THR A 2 11.71 33.61 -81.93
N SER A 3 10.44 33.72 -82.26
CA SER A 3 9.59 34.90 -82.27
C SER A 3 8.34 34.51 -83.07
N SER A 4 7.15 34.93 -82.59
CA SER A 4 6.07 35.54 -83.40
C SER A 4 5.38 34.67 -84.47
N ARG A 5 4.14 34.87 -84.89
CA ARG A 5 3.31 36.06 -85.26
C ARG A 5 1.87 35.51 -85.26
N SER A 6 0.77 36.25 -85.14
CA SER A 6 0.38 37.50 -85.81
C SER A 6 -0.97 37.93 -85.17
N SER A 7 -1.12 39.13 -84.60
CA SER A 7 -1.77 40.34 -85.17
C SER A 7 -3.19 40.09 -85.75
N ARG A 8 -4.27 40.87 -85.57
CA ARG A 8 -4.67 42.22 -85.07
C ARG A 8 -6.21 42.30 -85.40
N PRO A 9 -7.00 43.39 -85.25
CA PRO A 9 -6.95 44.59 -84.40
C PRO A 9 -8.32 45.01 -83.74
N SER A 10 -8.20 46.02 -82.88
CA SER A 10 -9.13 47.04 -82.34
C SER A 10 -10.62 47.15 -82.73
N SER A 11 -11.45 47.35 -81.71
CA SER A 11 -12.33 48.51 -81.44
C SER A 11 -12.83 48.30 -80.00
N GLY A 12 -12.89 49.25 -79.07
CA GLY A 12 -13.40 50.61 -79.14
C GLY A 12 -14.59 50.70 -78.17
N GLU A 13 -14.43 51.52 -77.12
CA GLU A 13 -15.48 52.21 -76.35
C GLU A 13 -16.20 51.53 -75.15
N ASN A 14 -15.86 52.10 -73.99
CA ASN A 14 -16.63 52.34 -72.76
C ASN A 14 -18.15 52.04 -72.75
N CYS A 15 -18.59 51.30 -71.74
CA CYS A 15 -19.75 51.62 -70.88
C CYS A 15 -19.62 50.79 -69.58
N SER A 16 -19.34 51.45 -68.46
CA SER A 16 -20.32 51.84 -67.45
C SER A 16 -20.51 50.76 -66.37
N GLN A 17 -19.99 51.07 -65.19
CA GLN A 17 -20.27 50.36 -63.94
C GLN A 17 -21.78 50.31 -63.70
N THR A 18 -22.31 49.11 -63.51
CA THR A 18 -23.54 48.92 -62.73
C THR A 18 -23.18 48.09 -61.51
N ALA A 19 -23.23 48.78 -60.37
CA ALA A 19 -23.19 48.20 -59.05
C ALA A 19 -24.46 47.37 -58.80
N GLY A 20 -24.33 46.29 -58.03
CA GLY A 20 -25.45 45.66 -57.36
C GLY A 20 -25.76 44.22 -57.75
N GLU A 21 -24.76 43.35 -57.85
CA GLU A 21 -25.01 41.94 -57.53
C GLU A 21 -24.87 41.78 -56.01
N PRO A 22 -25.91 41.34 -55.28
CA PRO A 22 -25.69 40.86 -53.94
C PRO A 22 -24.81 39.62 -54.08
N THR A 23 -23.58 39.70 -53.60
CA THR A 23 -22.88 38.50 -53.13
C THR A 23 -23.71 37.95 -51.98
N THR A 24 -24.74 37.17 -52.31
CA THR A 24 -25.27 36.15 -51.42
C THR A 24 -24.09 35.24 -51.14
N ASN A 25 -23.30 35.60 -50.13
CA ASN A 25 -22.61 34.64 -49.30
C ASN A 25 -23.71 33.66 -48.90
N CYS A 26 -23.79 32.52 -49.60
CA CYS A 26 -24.48 31.36 -49.06
C CYS A 26 -24.01 31.27 -47.60
N PRO A 27 -24.91 31.23 -46.61
CA PRO A 27 -24.51 31.09 -45.23
C PRO A 27 -23.53 29.91 -45.21
N THR A 28 -22.27 30.17 -44.87
CA THR A 28 -21.31 29.11 -44.55
C THR A 28 -22.07 28.13 -43.68
N ASP A 29 -22.26 26.90 -44.16
CA ASP A 29 -23.11 25.88 -43.54
C ASP A 29 -22.94 25.99 -42.03
N ASP A 30 -23.96 26.54 -41.35
CA ASP A 30 -23.84 26.87 -39.93
C ASP A 30 -23.46 25.58 -39.20
N GLU A 31 -22.25 25.54 -38.65
CA GLU A 31 -21.62 24.33 -38.17
C GLU A 31 -22.13 23.97 -36.77
N VAL A 32 -22.12 22.68 -36.43
CA VAL A 32 -22.30 22.26 -35.04
C VAL A 32 -20.99 22.36 -34.29
N VAL A 33 -21.06 22.70 -33.00
CA VAL A 33 -19.91 22.70 -32.09
C VAL A 33 -20.25 21.90 -30.84
N VAL A 34 -19.24 21.28 -30.23
CA VAL A 34 -19.39 20.67 -28.91
C VAL A 34 -19.56 21.78 -27.86
N GLU A 35 -20.75 21.87 -27.29
CA GLU A 35 -21.13 22.86 -26.28
C GLU A 35 -20.64 22.47 -24.89
N ARG A 36 -20.83 21.20 -24.52
CA ARG A 36 -20.52 20.68 -23.18
C ARG A 36 -20.08 19.23 -23.25
N LEU A 37 -19.27 18.85 -22.28
CA LEU A 37 -18.90 17.47 -22.00
C LEU A 37 -19.32 17.15 -20.57
N ILE A 38 -20.08 16.07 -20.38
CA ILE A 38 -20.63 15.69 -19.07
C ILE A 38 -20.17 14.28 -18.71
N GLU A 39 -19.73 14.11 -17.46
CA GLU A 39 -19.56 12.80 -16.83
C GLU A 39 -20.90 12.33 -16.27
N GLN A 40 -21.30 11.11 -16.64
CA GLN A 40 -22.45 10.42 -16.09
C GLN A 40 -21.97 9.45 -15.01
N VAL A 41 -22.45 9.63 -13.77
CA VAL A 41 -22.08 8.77 -12.64
C VAL A 41 -23.33 8.07 -12.16
N ASN A 42 -23.35 6.75 -12.25
CA ASN A 42 -24.39 5.96 -11.60
C ASN A 42 -24.00 5.71 -10.13
N TYR A 43 -24.83 6.17 -9.20
CA TYR A 43 -24.66 5.94 -7.77
C TYR A 43 -26.00 5.51 -7.17
N GLY A 44 -26.04 4.37 -6.49
CA GLY A 44 -27.28 3.83 -5.92
C GLY A 44 -28.39 3.59 -6.96
N GLY A 45 -28.02 3.27 -8.21
CA GLY A 45 -28.97 3.07 -9.31
C GLY A 45 -29.50 4.36 -9.94
N THR A 46 -29.07 5.54 -9.48
CA THR A 46 -29.47 6.84 -10.05
C THR A 46 -28.32 7.45 -10.84
N ASP A 47 -28.64 7.99 -12.03
CA ASP A 47 -27.68 8.68 -12.86
C ASP A 47 -27.55 10.15 -12.47
N HIS A 48 -26.35 10.56 -12.12
CA HIS A 48 -25.98 11.94 -11.83
C HIS A 48 -25.13 12.51 -12.96
N GLN A 49 -25.42 13.74 -13.37
CA GLN A 49 -24.65 14.47 -14.38
C GLN A 49 -23.79 15.53 -13.71
N ARG A 50 -22.51 15.58 -14.06
CA ARG A 50 -21.59 16.64 -13.61
C ARG A 50 -20.59 16.99 -14.69
N GLU A 51 -20.07 18.22 -14.64
CA GLU A 51 -18.88 18.59 -15.42
C GLU A 51 -17.71 17.69 -15.00
N PRO A 52 -16.91 17.13 -15.92
CA PRO A 52 -15.76 16.30 -15.60
C PRO A 52 -14.78 17.11 -14.74
N PRO A 53 -14.60 16.79 -13.46
CA PRO A 53 -13.68 17.53 -12.60
C PRO A 53 -12.22 17.16 -12.94
N GLU A 54 -11.29 18.03 -12.60
CA GLU A 54 -9.89 17.62 -12.46
C GLU A 54 -9.83 16.85 -11.15
N ARG A 55 -9.50 15.56 -11.20
CA ARG A 55 -9.53 14.73 -10.00
C ARG A 55 -8.61 13.52 -10.07
N ARG A 56 -8.32 13.01 -8.86
CA ARG A 56 -7.89 11.63 -8.65
C ARG A 56 -8.99 10.70 -9.15
N GLN A 57 -8.66 9.88 -10.13
CA GLN A 57 -9.51 8.84 -10.66
C GLN A 57 -9.14 7.54 -9.98
N TYR A 58 -9.88 7.17 -8.94
CA TYR A 58 -9.66 5.91 -8.24
C TYR A 58 -10.15 4.74 -9.08
N VAL A 59 -9.24 3.82 -9.38
CA VAL A 59 -9.49 2.71 -10.29
C VAL A 59 -10.02 1.44 -9.63
N ASN A 60 -9.83 1.30 -8.32
CA ASN A 60 -10.13 0.09 -7.56
C ASN A 60 -11.29 0.29 -6.55
N LEU A 61 -12.23 1.20 -6.81
CA LEU A 61 -13.40 1.43 -5.92
C LEU A 61 -14.45 0.32 -6.00
N ASP A 62 -15.34 0.28 -5.02
CA ASP A 62 -16.41 -0.72 -4.95
C ASP A 62 -17.33 -0.61 -6.17
N PRO A 63 -17.77 -1.73 -6.78
CA PRO A 63 -18.76 -1.69 -7.85
C PRO A 63 -20.02 -0.91 -7.48
N SER A 64 -20.43 -0.93 -6.19
CA SER A 64 -21.59 -0.19 -5.68
C SER A 64 -21.40 1.32 -5.60
N VAL A 65 -20.15 1.81 -5.60
CA VAL A 65 -19.83 3.24 -5.49
C VAL A 65 -19.80 3.90 -6.87
N SER A 66 -19.39 3.20 -7.93
CA SER A 66 -19.41 3.78 -9.29
C SER A 66 -19.04 2.79 -10.40
N GLY A 67 -20.02 2.12 -11.01
CA GLY A 67 -19.81 1.23 -12.17
C GLY A 67 -18.93 0.02 -11.84
N GLY A 68 -19.16 -1.11 -12.51
CA GLY A 68 -18.34 -2.31 -12.28
C GLY A 68 -16.85 -2.05 -12.60
N PRO A 69 -15.90 -2.37 -11.70
CA PRO A 69 -14.49 -2.37 -12.04
C PRO A 69 -14.25 -3.43 -13.13
N HIS A 70 -13.46 -3.09 -14.13
CA HIS A 70 -12.89 -4.10 -15.02
C HIS A 70 -11.62 -4.65 -14.35
N TYR A 71 -11.24 -5.90 -14.62
CA TYR A 71 -10.07 -6.48 -13.95
C TYR A 71 -8.75 -5.97 -14.57
N ASP A 72 -8.69 -5.86 -15.91
CA ASP A 72 -7.54 -5.28 -16.63
C ASP A 72 -7.50 -3.75 -16.66
N TYR A 73 -8.63 -3.10 -16.38
CA TYR A 73 -8.82 -1.66 -16.57
C TYR A 73 -9.47 -1.11 -15.34
N GLY A 74 -9.03 0.03 -14.89
CA GLY A 74 -9.65 0.67 -13.75
C GLY A 74 -11.14 0.97 -13.93
N ARG A 75 -11.66 1.80 -13.03
CA ARG A 75 -12.99 2.39 -13.18
C ARG A 75 -13.20 2.98 -14.57
N VAL A 76 -14.28 2.54 -15.22
CA VAL A 76 -14.81 3.10 -16.46
C VAL A 76 -15.37 4.51 -16.21
N ILE A 77 -15.01 5.46 -17.07
CA ILE A 77 -15.59 6.80 -17.05
C ILE A 77 -16.66 6.86 -18.13
N TYR A 78 -17.87 7.29 -17.78
CA TYR A 78 -18.97 7.43 -18.73
C TYR A 78 -19.12 8.89 -19.11
N LEU A 79 -18.91 9.21 -20.39
CA LEU A 79 -18.99 10.57 -20.90
C LEU A 79 -20.10 10.72 -21.95
N ARG A 80 -20.68 11.92 -22.04
CA ARG A 80 -21.57 12.32 -23.13
C ARG A 80 -21.33 13.77 -23.51
N ALA A 81 -21.48 14.08 -24.79
CA ALA A 81 -21.30 15.43 -25.32
C ALA A 81 -22.65 16.05 -25.69
N LYS A 82 -22.76 17.36 -25.48
CA LYS A 82 -23.86 18.19 -26.00
C LYS A 82 -23.35 18.95 -27.21
N LEU A 83 -24.07 18.87 -28.31
CA LEU A 83 -23.91 19.72 -29.47
C LEU A 83 -24.84 20.93 -29.38
N ARG A 84 -24.40 22.01 -30.00
CA ARG A 84 -25.27 23.12 -30.40
C ARG A 84 -24.87 23.61 -31.79
N TRP A 85 -25.78 24.28 -32.47
CA TRP A 85 -25.42 25.06 -33.65
C TRP A 85 -24.57 26.26 -33.24
N ARG A 86 -23.55 26.60 -34.04
CA ARG A 86 -22.67 27.74 -33.78
C ARG A 86 -23.46 29.04 -33.77
N SER A 87 -24.45 29.17 -34.66
CA SER A 87 -25.43 30.27 -34.69
C SER A 87 -26.27 30.41 -33.41
N GLY A 88 -26.41 29.34 -32.63
CA GLY A 88 -27.33 29.27 -31.50
C GLY A 88 -28.78 28.94 -31.88
N ASP A 89 -29.07 28.62 -33.14
CA ASP A 89 -30.42 28.27 -33.59
C ASP A 89 -30.91 26.94 -32.99
N GLN A 90 -31.85 27.01 -32.06
CA GLN A 90 -32.43 25.83 -31.40
C GLN A 90 -33.57 25.17 -32.19
N THR A 91 -34.02 25.78 -33.30
CA THR A 91 -35.13 25.26 -34.11
C THR A 91 -34.67 24.16 -35.08
N ARG A 92 -33.39 24.16 -35.45
CA ARG A 92 -32.77 23.18 -36.34
C ARG A 92 -32.42 21.89 -35.58
N SER A 93 -32.82 20.74 -36.11
CA SER A 93 -32.52 19.44 -35.50
C SER A 93 -31.01 19.15 -35.45
N LEU A 94 -30.53 18.65 -34.32
CA LEU A 94 -29.16 18.14 -34.14
C LEU A 94 -29.06 16.61 -34.33
N GLU A 95 -30.17 15.95 -34.67
CA GLU A 95 -30.23 14.50 -34.83
C GLU A 95 -29.28 14.01 -35.94
N GLY A 96 -28.54 12.94 -35.65
CA GLY A 96 -27.57 12.34 -36.57
C GLY A 96 -26.27 13.13 -36.73
N LYS A 97 -26.13 14.29 -36.04
CA LYS A 97 -24.87 15.04 -36.05
C LYS A 97 -23.81 14.27 -35.28
N ARG A 98 -22.62 14.18 -35.87
CA ARG A 98 -21.55 13.30 -35.41
C ARG A 98 -20.67 13.99 -34.39
N VAL A 99 -20.26 13.23 -33.38
CA VAL A 99 -19.20 13.57 -32.43
C VAL A 99 -18.15 12.48 -32.50
N TYR A 100 -16.90 12.89 -32.68
CA TYR A 100 -15.72 12.05 -32.70
C TYR A 100 -15.00 12.19 -31.36
N TRP A 101 -14.74 11.05 -30.73
CA TRP A 101 -14.13 10.94 -29.42
C TRP A 101 -12.69 10.50 -29.57
N GLN A 102 -11.78 11.03 -28.76
CA GLN A 102 -10.40 10.56 -28.69
C GLN A 102 -9.90 10.57 -27.25
N VAL A 103 -9.28 9.48 -26.81
CA VAL A 103 -8.49 9.47 -25.57
C VAL A 103 -7.08 9.96 -25.88
N GLU A 104 -6.62 10.95 -25.11
CA GLU A 104 -5.30 11.55 -25.21
C GLU A 104 -4.48 11.18 -23.96
N PRO A 105 -3.69 10.09 -24.02
CA PRO A 105 -2.74 9.77 -22.95
C PRO A 105 -1.60 10.80 -22.92
N TYR A 106 -1.08 11.08 -21.73
CA TYR A 106 0.14 11.88 -21.59
C TYR A 106 1.36 11.06 -22.06
N GLN A 107 2.37 11.75 -22.60
CA GLN A 107 3.60 11.12 -23.11
C GLN A 107 4.39 10.37 -22.03
N THR A 108 4.20 10.76 -20.76
CA THR A 108 4.85 10.16 -19.60
C THR A 108 4.12 8.95 -19.04
N ASN A 109 2.93 8.61 -19.55
CA ASN A 109 2.24 7.38 -19.13
C ASN A 109 3.12 6.18 -19.46
N ARG A 110 3.05 5.12 -18.65
CA ARG A 110 3.84 3.92 -18.94
C ARG A 110 3.38 3.29 -20.25
N THR A 111 4.24 3.39 -21.27
CA THR A 111 3.95 3.01 -22.66
C THR A 111 4.20 1.51 -22.93
N ASP A 112 4.79 0.83 -21.96
CA ASP A 112 5.26 -0.56 -21.92
C ASP A 112 4.24 -1.56 -21.33
N LEU A 113 3.05 -1.09 -20.92
CA LEU A 113 1.94 -2.00 -20.67
C LEU A 113 1.46 -2.60 -22.01
N ALA A 114 1.22 -3.92 -22.00
CA ALA A 114 0.77 -4.69 -23.17
C ALA A 114 -0.30 -3.94 -23.99
N ARG A 115 -0.29 -4.06 -25.33
CA ARG A 115 -1.34 -3.46 -26.20
C ARG A 115 -2.77 -3.73 -25.74
N SER A 116 -2.99 -4.81 -25.00
CA SER A 116 -4.25 -5.22 -24.37
C SER A 116 -4.59 -4.54 -23.03
N ILE A 117 -3.79 -3.60 -22.55
CA ILE A 117 -3.99 -2.81 -21.31
C ILE A 117 -4.05 -1.30 -21.64
N LYS A 118 -3.98 -0.95 -22.93
CA LYS A 118 -4.07 0.43 -23.40
C LYS A 118 -5.51 0.91 -23.25
N HIS A 119 -5.66 2.09 -22.66
CA HIS A 119 -6.91 2.84 -22.58
C HIS A 119 -7.73 2.71 -23.87
N GLY A 120 -9.05 2.65 -23.74
CA GLY A 120 -9.94 2.33 -24.87
C GLY A 120 -11.31 2.96 -24.72
N ILE A 121 -12.00 3.12 -25.85
CA ILE A 121 -13.39 3.55 -25.91
C ILE A 121 -14.26 2.33 -26.25
N ASP A 122 -15.46 2.26 -25.65
CA ASP A 122 -16.50 1.23 -25.85
C ASP A 122 -16.18 -0.20 -25.43
N SER A 123 -14.92 -0.62 -25.46
CA SER A 123 -14.48 -1.91 -24.92
C SER A 123 -13.14 -1.82 -24.22
N ALA A 124 -12.97 -2.68 -23.23
CA ALA A 124 -11.67 -2.98 -22.62
C ALA A 124 -10.80 -3.80 -23.58
N GLY A 125 -9.50 -3.74 -23.39
CA GLY A 125 -8.54 -4.63 -24.02
C GLY A 125 -7.98 -4.11 -25.34
N ALA A 126 -7.33 -5.02 -26.07
CA ALA A 126 -6.86 -4.79 -27.44
C ALA A 126 -8.00 -4.54 -28.46
N ARG A 127 -9.26 -4.61 -28.00
CA ARG A 127 -10.47 -4.33 -28.79
C ARG A 127 -10.94 -2.87 -28.64
N GLY A 128 -10.51 -2.18 -27.58
CA GLY A 128 -10.80 -0.76 -27.40
C GLY A 128 -10.09 0.07 -28.46
N THR A 129 -10.79 1.01 -29.08
CA THR A 129 -10.19 1.99 -29.97
C THR A 129 -9.87 3.25 -29.16
N ALA A 130 -8.73 3.90 -29.43
CA ALA A 130 -8.45 5.23 -28.86
C ALA A 130 -9.39 6.32 -29.41
N ARG A 131 -10.24 5.95 -30.38
CA ARG A 131 -11.08 6.83 -31.18
C ARG A 131 -12.43 6.18 -31.44
N GLU A 132 -13.51 6.92 -31.27
CA GLU A 132 -14.88 6.42 -31.46
C GLU A 132 -15.75 7.49 -32.10
N ARG A 133 -16.85 7.07 -32.74
CA ARG A 133 -17.81 7.99 -33.34
C ARG A 133 -19.21 7.72 -32.81
N THR A 134 -19.84 8.76 -32.28
CA THR A 134 -21.25 8.74 -31.88
C THR A 134 -22.08 9.73 -32.66
N GLU A 135 -23.39 9.56 -32.62
CA GLU A 135 -24.36 10.51 -33.16
C GLU A 135 -25.19 11.13 -32.04
N ALA A 136 -25.56 12.40 -32.21
CA ALA A 136 -26.43 13.12 -31.32
C ALA A 136 -27.91 12.83 -31.62
N ASN A 137 -28.74 12.82 -30.59
CA ASN A 137 -30.19 12.80 -30.71
C ASN A 137 -30.73 14.19 -31.14
N ARG A 138 -32.05 14.31 -31.30
CA ARG A 138 -32.71 15.57 -31.68
C ARG A 138 -32.38 16.75 -30.76
N GLU A 139 -32.20 16.49 -29.47
CA GLU A 139 -31.82 17.51 -28.49
C GLU A 139 -30.34 17.88 -28.59
N GLY A 140 -29.51 17.15 -29.33
CA GLY A 140 -28.07 17.40 -29.44
C GLY A 140 -27.21 16.60 -28.48
N TRP A 141 -27.76 15.63 -27.75
CA TRP A 141 -27.00 14.78 -26.85
C TRP A 141 -26.50 13.52 -27.54
N THR A 142 -25.22 13.18 -27.38
CA THR A 142 -24.72 11.85 -27.74
C THR A 142 -25.23 10.78 -26.78
N ARG A 143 -25.14 9.51 -27.20
CA ARG A 143 -25.17 8.40 -26.25
C ARG A 143 -24.05 8.53 -25.22
N VAL A 144 -24.17 7.77 -24.13
CA VAL A 144 -23.10 7.59 -23.16
C VAL A 144 -21.99 6.74 -23.76
N VAL A 145 -20.75 7.20 -23.61
CA VAL A 145 -19.54 6.58 -24.10
C VAL A 145 -18.70 6.13 -22.90
N PRO A 146 -18.52 4.82 -22.68
CA PRO A 146 -17.61 4.29 -21.68
C PRO A 146 -16.15 4.44 -22.15
N ILE A 147 -15.32 4.99 -21.26
CA ILE A 147 -13.89 5.22 -21.43
C ILE A 147 -13.15 4.35 -20.40
N TYR A 148 -12.35 3.43 -20.88
CA TYR A 148 -11.51 2.55 -20.08
C TYR A 148 -10.13 3.17 -19.94
N LEU A 149 -9.67 3.37 -18.70
CA LEU A 149 -8.36 3.95 -18.39
C LEU A 149 -7.40 2.87 -17.87
N SER A 150 -6.11 3.15 -17.97
CA SER A 150 -5.05 2.35 -17.36
C SER A 150 -5.29 2.16 -15.86
N ASN A 151 -4.84 1.03 -15.32
CA ASN A 151 -4.82 0.75 -13.88
C ASN A 151 -3.52 1.22 -13.20
N TYR A 152 -2.56 1.75 -13.96
CA TYR A 152 -1.25 2.17 -13.46
C TYR A 152 -1.32 3.55 -12.79
N GLY A 153 -0.92 3.63 -11.51
CA GLY A 153 -0.88 4.88 -10.75
C GLY A 153 0.02 5.94 -11.40
N ASP A 154 -0.43 7.20 -11.42
CA ASP A 154 0.15 8.39 -12.11
C ASP A 154 -0.18 8.51 -13.60
N ASP A 155 -0.79 7.51 -14.24
CA ASP A 155 -1.18 7.67 -15.64
C ASP A 155 -2.22 8.78 -15.79
N LYS A 156 -2.02 9.61 -16.81
CA LYS A 156 -2.77 10.84 -17.05
C LYS A 156 -3.47 10.80 -18.40
N PHE A 157 -4.75 11.18 -18.41
CA PHE A 157 -5.58 11.15 -19.61
C PHE A 157 -6.43 12.41 -19.73
N LYS A 158 -6.64 12.84 -20.98
CA LYS A 158 -7.75 13.72 -21.35
C LYS A 158 -8.61 13.00 -22.38
N VAL A 159 -9.88 13.37 -22.48
CA VAL A 159 -10.79 12.88 -23.50
C VAL A 159 -11.27 14.06 -24.33
N ARG A 160 -11.05 14.00 -25.64
CA ARG A 160 -11.54 14.98 -26.59
C ARG A 160 -12.88 14.52 -27.15
N ALA A 161 -13.82 15.45 -27.26
CA ALA A 161 -15.00 15.35 -28.10
C ALA A 161 -14.94 16.46 -29.15
N THR A 162 -15.06 16.11 -30.42
CA THR A 162 -14.99 17.07 -31.53
C THR A 162 -15.97 16.73 -32.64
N GLU A 163 -16.47 17.73 -33.34
CA GLU A 163 -17.25 17.63 -34.56
C GLU A 163 -16.42 17.14 -35.77
N SER A 164 -15.09 17.21 -35.68
CA SER A 164 -14.19 16.91 -36.79
C SER A 164 -13.80 15.44 -36.90
N ASN A 165 -13.91 14.86 -38.10
CA ASN A 165 -13.56 13.46 -38.38
C ASN A 165 -12.04 13.16 -38.33
N ASN A 166 -11.20 14.20 -38.27
CA ASN A 166 -9.76 14.09 -38.07
C ASN A 166 -9.35 14.14 -36.58
N TYR A 167 -10.33 14.22 -35.67
CA TYR A 167 -10.13 14.26 -34.22
C TYR A 167 -9.38 15.51 -33.70
N MET A 168 -9.36 16.59 -34.48
CA MET A 168 -8.77 17.88 -34.08
C MET A 168 -9.84 18.86 -33.58
N GLY A 169 -9.45 19.83 -32.74
CA GLY A 169 -10.36 20.86 -32.23
C GLY A 169 -11.34 20.34 -31.17
N GLY A 170 -12.52 20.96 -31.08
CA GLY A 170 -13.57 20.58 -30.13
C GLY A 170 -13.25 20.88 -28.65
N MET A 171 -13.85 20.10 -27.76
CA MET A 171 -13.76 20.25 -26.31
C MET A 171 -12.94 19.12 -25.69
N LEU A 172 -12.02 19.48 -24.79
CA LEU A 172 -11.28 18.53 -23.96
C LEU A 172 -11.93 18.40 -22.59
N SER A 173 -11.95 17.18 -22.05
CA SER A 173 -12.20 16.96 -20.64
C SER A 173 -11.11 17.61 -19.79
N ARG A 174 -11.39 17.73 -18.49
CA ARG A 174 -10.34 17.93 -17.50
C ARG A 174 -9.46 16.68 -17.39
N LEU A 175 -8.33 16.84 -16.70
CA LEU A 175 -7.34 15.79 -16.51
C LEU A 175 -7.88 14.69 -15.59
N PHE A 176 -7.80 13.45 -16.05
CA PHE A 176 -7.95 12.26 -15.22
C PHE A 176 -6.55 11.76 -14.85
N ASN A 177 -6.21 11.78 -13.56
CA ASN A 177 -4.99 11.19 -13.04
C ASN A 177 -5.35 9.88 -12.31
N VAL A 178 -4.74 8.77 -12.68
CA VAL A 178 -5.02 7.44 -12.10
C VAL A 178 -4.44 7.35 -10.70
N TRP A 179 -5.32 7.05 -9.74
CA TRP A 179 -5.01 6.81 -8.34
C TRP A 179 -5.65 5.50 -7.89
N LYS A 180 -5.19 4.95 -6.78
CA LYS A 180 -5.83 3.84 -6.07
C LYS A 180 -6.28 4.31 -4.71
N LYS A 181 -7.29 3.64 -4.16
CA LYS A 181 -7.80 3.91 -2.82
C LYS A 181 -7.80 2.63 -2.01
N LEU A 182 -7.14 2.68 -0.86
CA LEU A 182 -7.16 1.63 0.14
C LEU A 182 -7.75 2.19 1.42
N TYR A 183 -8.33 1.30 2.19
CA TYR A 183 -8.86 1.61 3.49
C TYR A 183 -8.04 0.93 4.57
N TYR A 184 -8.07 1.48 5.78
CA TYR A 184 -7.54 0.78 6.94
C TYR A 184 -8.35 1.02 8.20
N THR A 185 -8.32 0.07 9.11
CA THR A 185 -8.73 0.25 10.51
C THR A 185 -7.48 0.26 11.38
N LEU A 186 -7.57 0.85 12.57
CA LEU A 186 -6.46 0.93 13.50
C LEU A 186 -6.90 0.53 14.91
N GLY A 187 -6.34 -0.57 15.42
CA GLY A 187 -6.44 -0.99 16.80
C GLY A 187 -5.14 -0.71 17.55
N CYS A 188 -5.20 0.03 18.64
CA CYS A 188 -4.04 0.38 19.46
C CYS A 188 -4.18 -0.21 20.85
N MET A 189 -3.26 -1.10 21.22
CA MET A 189 -3.24 -1.70 22.54
C MET A 189 -2.82 -0.68 23.60
N ASN A 190 -3.49 -0.70 24.75
CA ASN A 190 -3.03 0.01 25.94
C ASN A 190 -1.63 -0.46 26.32
N ARG A 191 -0.78 0.47 26.73
CA ARG A 191 0.56 0.12 27.21
C ARG A 191 0.49 -0.42 28.63
N HIS A 192 1.49 -1.19 29.03
CA HIS A 192 1.63 -1.69 30.40
C HIS A 192 1.85 -0.55 31.42
N ASP A 193 2.28 0.62 30.95
CA ASP A 193 2.44 1.84 31.73
C ASP A 193 1.22 2.77 31.59
N THR A 194 1.28 3.77 30.72
CA THR A 194 0.24 4.81 30.55
C THR A 194 0.00 5.08 29.07
N GLY A 195 -1.24 5.39 28.68
CA GLY A 195 -1.58 5.64 27.27
C GLY A 195 -1.64 4.37 26.41
N ASN A 196 -1.53 4.51 25.09
CA ASN A 196 -1.64 3.41 24.13
C ASN A 196 -0.61 3.56 23.00
N TYR A 197 -0.46 2.54 22.15
CA TYR A 197 0.59 2.55 21.10
C TYR A 197 0.36 3.52 19.93
N SER A 198 -0.78 4.22 19.84
CA SER A 198 -1.00 5.25 18.80
C SER A 198 0.03 6.36 18.85
N ASP A 199 0.49 6.71 20.05
CA ASP A 199 1.44 7.80 20.27
C ASP A 199 2.84 7.48 19.73
N ARG A 200 3.01 6.27 19.18
CA ARG A 200 4.27 5.75 18.63
C ARG A 200 4.26 5.68 17.11
N VAL A 201 3.21 6.14 16.43
CA VAL A 201 3.22 6.24 14.96
C VAL A 201 2.47 7.47 14.49
N THR A 202 3.05 8.17 13.52
CA THR A 202 2.36 9.27 12.87
C THR A 202 1.63 8.72 11.64
N GLU A 203 0.31 8.56 11.73
CA GLU A 203 -0.52 8.08 10.61
C GLU A 203 -0.34 8.94 9.35
N ALA A 204 -0.11 10.25 9.51
CA ALA A 204 0.14 11.15 8.38
C ALA A 204 1.38 10.75 7.57
N THR A 205 2.43 10.20 8.20
CA THR A 205 3.61 9.72 7.49
C THR A 205 3.28 8.45 6.70
N VAL A 206 2.59 7.48 7.30
CA VAL A 206 2.09 6.28 6.59
C VAL A 206 1.31 6.68 5.34
N VAL A 207 0.35 7.60 5.50
CA VAL A 207 -0.49 8.10 4.41
C VAL A 207 0.35 8.80 3.33
N SER A 208 1.30 9.65 3.71
CA SER A 208 2.18 10.35 2.77
C SER A 208 3.02 9.38 1.93
N GLU A 209 3.52 8.30 2.53
CA GLU A 209 4.32 7.31 1.80
C GLU A 209 3.52 6.57 0.73
N TYR A 210 2.27 6.21 1.04
CA TYR A 210 1.39 5.62 0.03
C TYR A 210 1.04 6.60 -1.09
N GLN A 211 0.93 7.89 -0.80
CA GLN A 211 0.69 8.92 -1.83
C GLN A 211 1.83 9.00 -2.85
N ASN A 212 3.08 8.74 -2.46
CA ASN A 212 4.22 8.66 -3.39
C ASN A 212 4.04 7.55 -4.44
N SER A 213 3.20 6.56 -4.14
CA SER A 213 2.81 5.46 -5.04
C SER A 213 1.40 5.63 -5.64
N PHE A 214 0.83 6.84 -5.60
CA PHE A 214 -0.51 7.16 -6.13
C PHE A 214 -1.61 6.33 -5.47
N ILE A 215 -1.41 5.97 -4.20
CA ILE A 215 -2.37 5.29 -3.36
C ILE A 215 -2.86 6.29 -2.31
N GLU A 216 -4.16 6.52 -2.29
CA GLU A 216 -4.83 7.18 -1.18
C GLU A 216 -5.16 6.15 -0.11
N LEU A 217 -4.63 6.36 1.08
CA LEU A 217 -4.94 5.54 2.24
C LEU A 217 -5.91 6.31 3.14
N GLU A 218 -7.08 5.74 3.40
CA GLU A 218 -8.12 6.36 4.24
C GLU A 218 -8.45 5.48 5.45
N ARG A 219 -8.49 6.08 6.64
CA ARG A 219 -8.93 5.38 7.84
C ARG A 219 -10.46 5.23 7.84
N VAL A 220 -10.93 4.02 8.12
CA VAL A 220 -12.34 3.72 8.32
C VAL A 220 -12.60 3.54 9.81
N GLY A 221 -13.54 4.34 10.33
CA GLY A 221 -13.90 4.33 11.74
C GLY A 221 -12.89 5.07 12.64
N GLU A 222 -13.18 5.04 13.92
CA GLU A 222 -12.30 5.56 14.96
C GLU A 222 -11.21 4.55 15.32
N GLN A 223 -10.12 5.04 15.90
CA GLN A 223 -9.11 4.17 16.49
C GLN A 223 -9.74 3.34 17.61
N SER A 224 -9.60 2.02 17.52
CA SER A 224 -10.05 1.11 18.58
C SER A 224 -8.98 1.00 19.68
N THR A 225 -9.39 1.08 20.94
CA THR A 225 -8.50 0.81 22.09
C THR A 225 -8.56 -0.67 22.46
N LEU A 226 -7.42 -1.35 22.43
CA LEU A 226 -7.33 -2.77 22.78
C LEU A 226 -6.84 -2.93 24.22
N THR A 227 -7.35 -3.93 24.93
CA THR A 227 -6.88 -4.25 26.29
C THR A 227 -5.41 -4.66 26.25
N HIS A 228 -4.63 -4.21 27.23
CA HIS A 228 -3.21 -4.57 27.31
C HIS A 228 -3.05 -6.08 27.43
N GLN A 229 -2.22 -6.65 26.56
CA GLN A 229 -1.77 -8.02 26.61
C GLN A 229 -0.27 -8.04 26.31
N LEU A 230 0.53 -8.54 27.25
CA LEU A 230 1.98 -8.53 27.13
C LEU A 230 2.47 -9.32 25.90
N LEU A 231 1.87 -10.49 25.64
CA LEU A 231 2.25 -11.38 24.54
C LEU A 231 1.03 -11.82 23.76
N VAL A 232 1.05 -11.59 22.45
CA VAL A 232 0.16 -12.25 21.48
C VAL A 232 0.97 -13.33 20.77
N GLU A 233 0.46 -14.57 20.69
CA GLU A 233 1.15 -15.66 19.99
C GLU A 233 0.90 -15.59 18.48
N LYS A 234 1.96 -15.69 17.65
CA LYS A 234 1.86 -15.68 16.18
C LYS A 234 0.86 -16.72 15.66
N ASP A 235 0.91 -17.93 16.20
CA ASP A 235 0.05 -19.03 15.74
C ASP A 235 -1.43 -18.83 16.09
N GLN A 236 -1.72 -17.91 17.02
CA GLN A 236 -3.08 -17.55 17.44
C GLN A 236 -3.56 -16.23 16.82
N ILE A 237 -2.79 -15.63 15.91
CA ILE A 237 -3.00 -14.24 15.51
C ILE A 237 -4.34 -14.02 14.82
N ASN A 238 -4.81 -14.98 14.03
CA ASN A 238 -6.10 -14.90 13.37
C ASN A 238 -7.27 -14.98 14.36
N THR A 239 -7.16 -15.86 15.36
CA THR A 239 -8.13 -15.97 16.46
C THR A 239 -8.16 -14.68 17.29
N TRP A 240 -6.97 -14.17 17.65
CA TRP A 240 -6.83 -12.94 18.40
C TRP A 240 -7.40 -11.74 17.62
N ALA A 241 -7.05 -11.59 16.34
CA ALA A 241 -7.52 -10.50 15.49
C ALA A 241 -9.04 -10.53 15.31
N SER A 242 -9.63 -11.71 15.11
CA SER A 242 -11.08 -11.86 14.98
C SER A 242 -11.85 -11.44 16.24
N ALA A 243 -11.23 -11.53 17.40
CA ALA A 243 -11.82 -11.13 18.68
C ALA A 243 -11.64 -9.63 19.01
N ASN A 244 -10.68 -8.96 18.38
CA ASN A 244 -10.24 -7.62 18.79
C ASN A 244 -10.36 -6.56 17.69
N LEU A 245 -10.42 -6.95 16.42
CA LEU A 245 -10.43 -6.06 15.27
C LEU A 245 -11.75 -6.21 14.49
N PRO A 246 -12.14 -5.18 13.71
CA PRO A 246 -13.28 -5.29 12.82
C PRO A 246 -13.12 -6.45 11.83
N ALA A 247 -14.25 -7.01 11.40
CA ALA A 247 -14.26 -8.04 10.37
C ALA A 247 -13.56 -7.54 9.11
N ALA A 248 -12.88 -8.46 8.42
CA ALA A 248 -12.26 -8.20 7.12
C ALA A 248 -13.27 -7.56 6.16
N ALA A 249 -12.88 -6.43 5.56
CA ALA A 249 -13.64 -5.76 4.52
C ALA A 249 -12.79 -5.66 3.24
N PRO A 250 -13.42 -5.67 2.05
CA PRO A 250 -12.70 -5.53 0.79
C PRO A 250 -11.76 -4.31 0.79
N ARG A 251 -10.49 -4.51 0.44
CA ARG A 251 -9.45 -3.47 0.33
C ARG A 251 -9.20 -2.70 1.64
N THR A 252 -9.54 -3.32 2.77
CA THR A 252 -9.32 -2.74 4.09
C THR A 252 -8.23 -3.53 4.81
N MET A 253 -7.15 -2.85 5.19
CA MET A 253 -6.12 -3.39 6.08
C MET A 253 -6.53 -3.19 7.53
N ASN A 254 -6.38 -4.20 8.37
CA ASN A 254 -6.55 -4.04 9.80
C ASN A 254 -5.18 -3.92 10.45
N PHE A 255 -4.79 -2.69 10.80
CA PHE A 255 -3.57 -2.46 11.58
C PHE A 255 -3.85 -2.70 13.06
N ALA A 256 -2.98 -3.47 13.70
CA ALA A 256 -2.95 -3.57 15.16
C ALA A 256 -1.57 -3.25 15.71
N LEU A 257 -1.49 -2.24 16.58
CA LEU A 257 -0.28 -1.90 17.31
C LEU A 257 -0.31 -2.60 18.67
N ILE A 258 0.55 -3.58 18.87
CA ILE A 258 0.58 -4.45 20.06
C ILE A 258 1.93 -4.42 20.77
N ASP A 259 1.98 -4.83 22.04
CA ASP A 259 3.23 -4.85 22.81
C ASP A 259 4.26 -5.80 22.19
N THR A 260 3.98 -7.10 22.18
CA THR A 260 4.92 -8.12 21.71
C THR A 260 4.21 -9.25 20.95
N LEU A 261 4.79 -9.65 19.81
CA LEU A 261 4.37 -10.83 19.05
C LEU A 261 5.33 -11.99 19.33
N ALA A 262 4.88 -12.98 20.11
CA ALA A 262 5.67 -14.16 20.44
C ALA A 262 5.70 -15.17 19.27
N LYS A 263 6.87 -15.76 19.03
CA LYS A 263 7.11 -16.76 17.98
C LYS A 263 7.44 -18.11 18.59
N GLY A 264 6.70 -19.13 18.17
CA GLY A 264 6.99 -20.53 18.51
C GLY A 264 6.77 -20.87 20.00
N ALA A 265 7.17 -22.09 20.36
CA ALA A 265 7.06 -22.62 21.71
C ALA A 265 7.99 -21.91 22.71
N PRO A 266 7.71 -21.95 24.04
CA PRO A 266 8.68 -21.54 25.04
C PRO A 266 10.00 -22.30 24.89
N ILE A 267 11.11 -21.59 25.06
CA ILE A 267 12.47 -22.12 25.00
C ILE A 267 13.01 -22.16 26.43
N ASP A 268 13.37 -23.34 26.90
CA ASP A 268 14.05 -23.50 28.18
C ASP A 268 15.46 -22.93 28.10
N PHE A 269 15.88 -22.19 29.12
CA PHE A 269 17.26 -21.78 29.30
C PHE A 269 17.63 -21.70 30.78
N THR A 270 18.90 -21.98 31.08
CA THR A 270 19.43 -21.98 32.44
C THR A 270 20.20 -20.69 32.69
N ARG A 271 20.01 -20.12 33.89
CA ARG A 271 20.81 -19.02 34.43
C ARG A 271 21.47 -19.43 35.72
N GLU A 272 22.79 -19.31 35.71
CA GLU A 272 23.64 -19.49 36.87
C GLU A 272 24.00 -18.13 37.43
N ILE A 273 23.87 -17.99 38.73
CA ILE A 273 23.89 -16.70 39.43
C ILE A 273 24.73 -16.88 40.70
N ASP A 274 25.78 -16.08 40.81
CA ASP A 274 26.53 -15.92 42.06
C ASP A 274 26.10 -14.59 42.72
N PRO A 275 25.50 -14.62 43.92
CA PRO A 275 25.20 -13.41 44.65
C PRO A 275 26.45 -12.59 44.93
N PRO A 276 26.40 -11.26 44.72
CA PRO A 276 27.51 -10.40 45.10
C PRO A 276 27.67 -10.46 46.63
N SER A 277 28.89 -10.27 47.11
CA SER A 277 29.22 -10.44 48.53
C SER A 277 28.47 -9.51 49.49
N ASN A 278 27.83 -8.45 48.97
CA ASN A 278 27.17 -7.40 49.74
C ASN A 278 25.69 -7.18 49.38
N SER A 279 25.05 -8.05 48.58
CA SER A 279 23.62 -7.94 48.30
C SER A 279 22.94 -9.30 48.33
N HIS A 280 21.82 -9.37 49.06
CA HIS A 280 20.92 -10.52 49.08
C HIS A 280 19.99 -10.56 47.84
N SER A 281 20.03 -9.51 47.02
CA SER A 281 19.17 -9.35 45.84
C SER A 281 20.00 -9.04 44.59
N ILE A 282 19.71 -9.73 43.49
CA ILE A 282 20.41 -9.58 42.22
C ILE A 282 19.39 -9.31 41.14
N THR A 283 19.51 -8.16 40.48
CA THR A 283 18.64 -7.80 39.37
C THR A 283 19.36 -7.99 38.04
N TYR A 284 18.83 -8.86 37.20
CA TYR A 284 19.28 -9.04 35.82
C TYR A 284 18.29 -8.40 34.86
N SER A 285 18.80 -7.53 33.99
CA SER A 285 18.08 -7.05 32.83
C SER A 285 18.18 -8.11 31.72
N SER A 286 17.05 -8.71 31.35
CA SER A 286 17.00 -9.98 30.60
C SER A 286 17.45 -9.94 29.12
N GLY A 287 17.98 -8.84 28.60
CA GLY A 287 18.35 -8.74 27.19
C GLY A 287 17.14 -8.82 26.23
N SER A 288 17.36 -9.35 25.03
CA SER A 288 16.40 -9.49 23.92
C SER A 288 15.44 -10.69 24.09
N TYR A 289 14.94 -10.96 25.28
CA TYR A 289 14.01 -12.06 25.54
C TYR A 289 12.65 -11.54 25.98
N ALA A 290 11.59 -12.23 25.58
CA ALA A 290 10.24 -12.02 26.09
C ALA A 290 9.85 -13.13 27.07
N PHE A 291 9.09 -12.78 28.12
CA PHE A 291 8.60 -13.73 29.12
C PHE A 291 7.09 -13.61 29.29
N ASP A 292 6.43 -14.74 29.48
CA ASP A 292 5.01 -14.79 29.80
C ASP A 292 4.82 -14.61 31.31
N LEU A 293 4.47 -13.39 31.72
CA LEU A 293 4.28 -13.04 33.14
C LEU A 293 2.89 -13.41 33.69
N SER A 294 2.03 -14.09 32.91
CA SER A 294 0.67 -14.42 33.34
C SER A 294 0.62 -15.37 34.55
N ALA A 295 1.64 -16.21 34.73
CA ALA A 295 1.84 -17.04 35.91
C ALA A 295 3.31 -17.40 36.07
N GLN A 296 3.78 -17.60 37.30
CA GLN A 296 5.20 -17.88 37.56
C GLN A 296 5.72 -19.14 36.85
N ASN A 297 4.92 -20.20 36.82
CA ASN A 297 5.27 -21.46 36.15
C ASN A 297 5.34 -21.37 34.61
N ARG A 298 4.94 -20.24 34.02
CA ARG A 298 5.08 -19.97 32.57
C ARG A 298 6.49 -19.52 32.20
N TRP A 299 7.21 -18.90 33.14
CA TRP A 299 8.55 -18.35 32.91
C TRP A 299 9.63 -18.91 33.84
N LEU A 300 9.28 -19.48 35.00
CA LEU A 300 10.18 -20.17 35.93
C LEU A 300 9.77 -21.63 36.06
N THR A 301 10.65 -22.53 35.62
CA THR A 301 10.46 -23.99 35.73
C THR A 301 11.00 -24.51 37.06
N SER A 302 12.18 -24.04 37.48
CA SER A 302 12.74 -24.36 38.79
C SER A 302 13.77 -23.31 39.25
N ALA A 303 13.93 -23.20 40.56
CA ALA A 303 14.96 -22.42 41.20
C ALA A 303 15.66 -23.29 42.24
N GLN A 304 16.98 -23.40 42.13
CA GLN A 304 17.78 -24.24 43.01
C GLN A 304 19.05 -23.51 43.43
N TYR A 305 19.68 -23.96 44.52
CA TYR A 305 20.98 -23.45 44.95
C TYR A 305 21.86 -24.55 45.53
N TYR A 306 23.16 -24.32 45.59
CA TYR A 306 24.11 -25.16 46.30
C TYR A 306 25.23 -24.34 46.94
N ASP A 307 25.95 -24.96 47.88
CA ASP A 307 27.14 -24.40 48.53
C ASP A 307 28.40 -24.65 47.68
N LYS A 308 29.04 -23.59 47.20
CA LYS A 308 30.24 -23.65 46.35
C LYS A 308 31.44 -24.31 47.02
N ARG A 309 31.47 -24.38 48.36
CA ARG A 309 32.53 -25.09 49.10
C ARG A 309 32.47 -26.59 48.89
N GLN A 310 31.29 -27.13 48.55
CA GLN A 310 31.14 -28.56 48.26
C GLN A 310 31.83 -28.93 46.93
N PRO A 311 32.59 -30.03 46.89
CA PRO A 311 33.15 -30.57 45.66
C PRO A 311 32.06 -30.78 44.60
N ALA A 312 32.35 -30.50 43.33
CA ALA A 312 31.37 -30.58 42.25
C ALA A 312 30.64 -31.94 42.17
N ALA A 313 31.35 -33.04 42.44
CA ALA A 313 30.81 -34.40 42.45
C ALA A 313 29.84 -34.70 43.62
N SER A 314 29.80 -33.86 44.64
CA SER A 314 29.00 -34.05 45.87
C SER A 314 28.08 -32.87 46.17
N ARG A 315 27.85 -31.98 45.21
CA ARG A 315 26.97 -30.81 45.41
C ARG A 315 25.55 -31.29 45.65
N THR A 316 24.99 -30.90 46.79
CA THR A 316 23.58 -31.11 47.08
C THR A 316 22.77 -29.94 46.54
N MET A 317 21.86 -30.20 45.62
CA MET A 317 20.96 -29.18 45.09
C MET A 317 19.79 -29.00 46.05
N HIS A 318 19.64 -27.79 46.58
CA HIS A 318 18.52 -27.40 47.40
C HIS A 318 17.51 -26.63 46.55
N THR A 319 16.21 -26.77 46.84
CA THR A 319 15.18 -25.98 46.17
C THR A 319 15.13 -24.59 46.79
N LEU A 320 15.17 -23.55 45.96
CA LEU A 320 14.90 -22.19 46.39
C LEU A 320 13.38 -21.96 46.35
N PRO A 321 12.75 -21.43 47.42
CA PRO A 321 11.32 -21.13 47.40
C PRO A 321 10.95 -20.21 46.23
N ASN A 322 9.85 -20.50 45.54
CA ASN A 322 9.45 -19.74 44.36
C ASN A 322 9.24 -18.24 44.63
N ASN A 323 8.79 -17.87 45.83
CA ASN A 323 8.59 -16.46 46.20
C ASN A 323 9.91 -15.68 46.36
N CYS A 324 11.06 -16.37 46.38
CA CYS A 324 12.39 -15.75 46.36
C CYS A 324 12.84 -15.35 44.94
N VAL A 325 12.10 -15.72 43.89
CA VAL A 325 12.43 -15.38 42.50
C VAL A 325 11.28 -14.58 41.90
N THR A 326 11.52 -13.31 41.60
CA THR A 326 10.53 -12.42 41.00
C THR A 326 11.01 -11.94 39.64
N LEU A 327 10.08 -11.82 38.69
CA LEU A 327 10.35 -11.25 37.38
C LEU A 327 9.33 -10.15 37.14
N THR A 328 9.80 -8.92 37.03
CA THR A 328 8.96 -7.75 36.81
C THR A 328 9.33 -7.07 35.51
N LEU A 329 8.34 -6.57 34.78
CA LEU A 329 8.58 -5.67 33.67
C LEU A 329 8.71 -4.24 34.21
N SER A 330 9.83 -3.58 33.93
CA SER A 330 10.08 -2.18 34.29
C SER A 330 10.50 -1.41 33.06
N GLY A 331 9.59 -0.62 32.50
CA GLY A 331 9.78 -0.02 31.19
C GLY A 331 10.01 -1.12 30.15
N LEU A 332 11.21 -1.17 29.58
CA LEU A 332 11.51 -2.08 28.48
C LEU A 332 12.14 -3.42 28.91
N ASP A 333 12.59 -3.49 30.16
CA ASP A 333 13.42 -4.57 30.64
C ASP A 333 12.66 -5.48 31.59
N TYR A 334 12.85 -6.78 31.42
CA TYR A 334 12.50 -7.71 32.48
C TYR A 334 13.63 -7.71 33.51
N ASN A 335 13.25 -7.38 34.73
CA ASN A 335 14.10 -7.37 35.90
C ASN A 335 13.85 -8.66 36.67
N LEU A 336 14.76 -9.61 36.50
CA LEU A 336 14.79 -10.85 37.27
C LEU A 336 15.48 -10.57 38.59
N THR A 337 14.76 -10.70 39.70
CA THR A 337 15.27 -10.51 41.05
C THR A 337 15.29 -11.83 41.79
N VAL A 338 16.44 -12.18 42.37
CA VAL A 338 16.62 -13.37 43.23
C VAL A 338 16.97 -12.92 44.63
N ASP A 339 16.09 -13.21 45.59
CA ASP A 339 16.29 -12.95 47.01
C ASP A 339 16.80 -14.19 47.73
N VAL A 340 18.06 -14.14 48.19
CA VAL A 340 18.71 -15.23 48.92
C VAL A 340 18.79 -14.96 50.43
N SER A 341 18.09 -13.95 50.94
CA SER A 341 18.12 -13.57 52.38
C SER A 341 17.73 -14.71 53.31
N SER A 342 16.77 -15.55 52.91
CA SER A 342 16.29 -16.68 53.72
C SER A 342 17.26 -17.86 53.79
N ILE A 343 18.24 -17.93 52.87
CA ILE A 343 19.24 -19.01 52.80
C ILE A 343 20.64 -18.57 53.21
N ALA A 344 20.93 -17.27 53.16
CA ALA A 344 22.19 -16.70 53.62
C ALA A 344 22.25 -16.72 55.15
N THR A 345 23.22 -17.45 55.69
CA THR A 345 23.45 -17.60 57.13
C THR A 345 24.94 -17.43 57.44
N ASP A 346 25.30 -17.37 58.72
CA ASP A 346 26.72 -17.38 59.12
C ASP A 346 27.44 -18.66 58.64
N GLU A 347 26.72 -19.77 58.55
CA GLU A 347 27.27 -21.05 58.07
C GLU A 347 27.36 -21.13 56.54
N LEU A 348 26.49 -20.43 55.82
CA LEU A 348 26.47 -20.33 54.36
C LEU A 348 26.46 -18.85 53.92
N PRO A 349 27.64 -18.19 53.91
CA PRO A 349 27.72 -16.78 53.56
C PRO A 349 27.40 -16.54 52.08
N LEU A 350 26.92 -15.33 51.75
CA LEU A 350 26.45 -14.95 50.40
C LEU A 350 27.39 -15.35 49.26
N ASN A 351 28.69 -15.12 49.43
CA ASN A 351 29.69 -15.41 48.40
C ASN A 351 29.92 -16.92 48.17
N GLN A 352 29.38 -17.80 49.01
CA GLN A 352 29.43 -19.26 48.84
C GLN A 352 28.14 -19.85 48.26
N ILE A 353 27.08 -19.05 48.11
CA ILE A 353 25.85 -19.48 47.47
C ILE A 353 26.04 -19.42 45.95
N HIS A 354 25.55 -20.44 45.26
CA HIS A 354 25.37 -20.42 43.81
C HIS A 354 23.93 -20.83 43.47
N VAL A 355 23.24 -20.01 42.69
CA VAL A 355 21.84 -20.21 42.31
C VAL A 355 21.76 -20.65 40.86
N ILE A 356 20.95 -21.66 40.59
CA ILE A 356 20.60 -22.14 39.25
C ILE A 356 19.10 -21.93 39.04
N LEU A 357 18.74 -21.13 38.04
CA LEU A 357 17.38 -20.90 37.61
C LEU A 357 17.16 -21.56 36.25
N ASN A 358 16.10 -22.35 36.12
CA ASN A 358 15.62 -22.84 34.83
C ASN A 358 14.40 -22.03 34.43
N LEU A 359 14.53 -21.29 33.34
CA LEU A 359 13.59 -20.28 32.89
C LEU A 359 13.04 -20.63 31.51
N LYS A 360 11.88 -20.09 31.16
CA LYS A 360 11.26 -20.21 29.85
C LYS A 360 11.18 -18.84 29.19
N LYS A 361 11.89 -18.67 28.08
CA LYS A 361 11.82 -17.47 27.24
C LYS A 361 10.98 -17.71 26.00
N ARG A 362 10.55 -16.64 25.36
CA ARG A 362 9.96 -16.64 24.02
C ARG A 362 10.86 -15.85 23.08
N ASP A 363 11.00 -16.35 21.86
CA ASP A 363 11.45 -15.52 20.75
C ASP A 363 10.27 -14.64 20.30
N PHE A 364 10.57 -13.51 19.67
CA PHE A 364 9.53 -12.57 19.23
C PHE A 364 9.80 -12.04 17.82
N LEU A 365 8.78 -11.41 17.25
CA LEU A 365 8.81 -10.78 15.94
C LEU A 365 8.46 -9.31 16.06
N SER A 366 8.99 -8.52 15.14
CA SER A 366 8.63 -7.11 14.95
C SER A 366 7.20 -6.96 14.40
N GLY A 367 6.74 -7.90 13.59
CA GLY A 367 5.46 -7.78 12.90
C GLY A 367 5.05 -9.09 12.24
N CYS A 368 3.82 -9.12 11.75
CA CYS A 368 3.30 -10.22 10.95
C CYS A 368 2.10 -9.77 10.15
N SER A 369 1.95 -10.33 8.95
CA SER A 369 0.76 -10.17 8.12
C SER A 369 0.10 -11.52 7.90
N SER A 370 -1.23 -11.58 8.08
CA SER A 370 -2.02 -12.80 7.83
C SER A 370 -3.44 -12.40 7.45
N GLY A 371 -3.92 -12.81 6.28
CA GLY A 371 -5.17 -12.22 5.79
C GLY A 371 -5.03 -10.69 5.57
N PRO A 372 -6.13 -9.94 5.72
CA PRO A 372 -6.11 -8.47 5.79
C PRO A 372 -5.58 -7.92 7.10
N VAL A 373 -5.11 -8.78 8.01
CA VAL A 373 -4.59 -8.37 9.30
C VAL A 373 -3.10 -8.08 9.18
N THR A 374 -2.73 -6.86 9.55
CA THR A 374 -1.35 -6.40 9.66
C THR A 374 -1.06 -6.09 11.12
N ILE A 375 -0.24 -6.93 11.74
CA ILE A 375 0.15 -6.81 13.14
C ILE A 375 1.51 -6.17 13.22
N VAL A 376 1.56 -5.07 13.97
CA VAL A 376 2.75 -4.31 14.24
C VAL A 376 3.06 -4.52 15.71
N ALA A 377 4.02 -5.39 15.99
CA ALA A 377 4.57 -5.49 17.32
C ALA A 377 5.62 -4.40 17.50
N MET A 378 5.70 -3.85 18.71
CA MET A 378 6.60 -2.75 18.91
C MET A 378 8.06 -3.24 18.91
N ARG A 379 8.83 -2.77 17.93
CA ARG A 379 10.25 -3.11 17.72
C ARG A 379 11.20 -2.66 18.84
N TRP A 380 10.76 -1.86 19.80
CA TRP A 380 11.64 -1.31 20.83
C TRP A 380 12.21 -2.36 21.80
N ARG A 381 11.66 -3.59 21.83
CA ARG A 381 12.28 -4.73 22.54
C ARG A 381 13.53 -5.27 21.84
N GLU A 382 13.81 -4.84 20.62
CA GLU A 382 15.04 -5.16 19.88
C GLU A 382 16.17 -4.21 20.31
N ARG A 383 16.89 -4.57 21.39
CA ARG A 383 17.95 -3.73 22.00
C ARG A 383 19.10 -3.30 21.07
N ASN A 384 19.24 -3.87 19.88
CA ASN A 384 20.29 -3.54 18.92
C ASN A 384 19.88 -2.44 17.93
N TYR A 385 18.77 -1.76 18.19
CA TYR A 385 18.20 -0.77 17.31
C TYR A 385 18.55 0.66 17.78
N SER A 386 19.14 1.46 16.88
CA SER A 386 19.62 2.82 17.16
C SER A 386 18.65 3.95 16.77
N GLY A 387 17.53 3.64 16.12
CA GLY A 387 16.54 4.64 15.69
C GLY A 387 15.52 4.99 16.78
N SER A 388 14.58 5.89 16.45
CA SER A 388 13.47 6.18 17.37
C SER A 388 12.44 5.05 17.37
N GLU A 389 11.77 4.84 18.50
CA GLU A 389 10.68 3.85 18.61
C GLU A 389 9.56 4.14 17.59
N GLY A 390 9.34 5.43 17.28
CA GLY A 390 8.36 5.87 16.31
C GLY A 390 8.69 5.40 14.90
N ASP A 391 9.95 5.59 14.48
CA ASP A 391 10.42 5.14 13.18
C ASP A 391 10.39 3.61 13.07
N ALA A 392 10.70 2.90 14.17
CA ALA A 392 10.69 1.45 14.19
C ALA A 392 9.28 0.89 13.96
N THR A 393 8.30 1.52 14.62
CA THR A 393 6.89 1.17 14.53
C THR A 393 6.35 1.48 13.15
N LEU A 394 6.64 2.68 12.63
CA LEU A 394 6.26 3.09 11.28
C LEU A 394 6.88 2.16 10.22
N HIS A 395 8.17 1.83 10.36
CA HIS A 395 8.85 0.89 9.46
C HIS A 395 8.14 -0.45 9.44
N THR A 396 7.87 -1.06 10.60
CA THR A 396 7.14 -2.33 10.66
C THR A 396 5.75 -2.21 10.06
N MET A 397 5.00 -1.16 10.38
CA MET A 397 3.66 -0.94 9.84
C MET A 397 3.65 -0.92 8.31
N MET A 398 4.60 -0.21 7.71
CA MET A 398 4.76 -0.13 6.26
C MET A 398 5.31 -1.43 5.66
N HIS A 399 6.26 -2.09 6.31
CA HIS A 399 6.84 -3.36 5.87
C HIS A 399 5.78 -4.46 5.81
N GLU A 400 4.99 -4.59 6.87
CA GLU A 400 3.95 -5.61 6.98
C GLU A 400 2.76 -5.29 6.05
N SER A 401 2.35 -4.02 5.93
CA SER A 401 1.37 -3.66 4.88
C SER A 401 1.92 -3.87 3.47
N GLY A 402 3.23 -3.74 3.27
CA GLY A 402 3.91 -4.17 2.06
C GLY A 402 3.70 -5.65 1.75
N HIS A 403 3.80 -6.55 2.73
CA HIS A 403 3.47 -7.97 2.55
C HIS A 403 2.00 -8.17 2.17
N PHE A 404 1.07 -7.50 2.85
CA PHE A 404 -0.37 -7.55 2.51
C PHE A 404 -0.63 -7.10 1.06
N LEU A 405 0.07 -6.08 0.59
CA LEU A 405 -0.05 -5.57 -0.77
C LEU A 405 0.78 -6.37 -1.78
N GLY A 406 1.55 -7.36 -1.33
CA GLY A 406 2.43 -8.16 -2.18
C GLY A 406 3.58 -7.35 -2.79
N VAL A 407 4.08 -6.35 -2.06
CA VAL A 407 5.30 -5.63 -2.43
C VAL A 407 6.47 -6.63 -2.38
N ALA A 408 7.28 -6.67 -3.44
CA ALA A 408 8.18 -7.77 -3.83
C ALA A 408 7.46 -8.99 -4.49
N PRO A 409 6.68 -8.78 -5.57
CA PRO A 409 5.99 -9.87 -6.26
C PRO A 409 6.96 -10.93 -6.78
N LYS A 410 6.49 -12.16 -6.99
CA LYS A 410 7.28 -13.21 -7.69
C LYS A 410 7.63 -12.84 -9.13
N LYS A 411 6.76 -12.08 -9.80
CA LYS A 411 6.92 -11.63 -11.18
C LYS A 411 6.80 -10.12 -11.29
N LEU A 412 7.58 -9.48 -12.17
CA LEU A 412 7.45 -8.05 -12.45
C LEU A 412 6.18 -7.76 -13.27
N PRO A 413 5.56 -6.57 -13.13
CA PRO A 413 4.40 -6.17 -13.91
C PRO A 413 4.79 -5.69 -15.32
N ASP A 414 5.62 -6.47 -16.01
CA ASP A 414 5.99 -6.27 -17.41
C ASP A 414 5.22 -7.23 -18.34
N GLU A 415 5.28 -7.00 -19.66
CA GLU A 415 4.60 -7.86 -20.64
C GLU A 415 5.03 -9.34 -20.57
N SER A 416 6.25 -9.61 -20.10
CA SER A 416 6.83 -10.96 -20.08
C SER A 416 6.62 -11.72 -18.78
N GLN A 417 6.07 -11.05 -17.75
CA GLN A 417 6.00 -11.55 -16.38
C GLN A 417 7.34 -12.15 -15.95
N SER A 418 8.41 -11.39 -16.21
CA SER A 418 9.77 -11.83 -15.88
C SER A 418 9.86 -12.15 -14.38
N ASP A 419 10.64 -13.17 -14.01
CA ASP A 419 10.92 -13.44 -12.60
C ASP A 419 11.44 -12.16 -11.98
N ASN A 420 10.79 -11.69 -10.91
CA ASN A 420 11.35 -10.60 -10.16
C ASN A 420 12.57 -11.16 -9.44
N PRO A 421 13.82 -10.80 -9.80
CA PRO A 421 14.99 -11.34 -9.11
C PRO A 421 15.06 -10.89 -7.63
N TYR A 422 14.14 -10.01 -7.22
CA TYR A 422 13.91 -9.48 -5.88
C TYR A 422 12.63 -10.02 -5.24
N TYR A 423 12.15 -11.19 -5.68
CA TYR A 423 10.88 -11.71 -5.21
C TYR A 423 10.86 -12.07 -3.73
N TYR A 424 9.66 -11.98 -3.16
CA TYR A 424 9.26 -12.60 -1.91
C TYR A 424 8.83 -14.04 -2.15
N ASP A 425 9.39 -14.98 -1.39
CA ASP A 425 8.83 -16.31 -1.18
C ASP A 425 8.41 -16.49 0.28
N GLU A 426 7.28 -17.15 0.53
CA GLU A 426 6.97 -17.65 1.87
C GLU A 426 7.92 -18.82 2.11
N GLY A 427 9.03 -18.60 2.81
CA GLY A 427 9.92 -19.69 3.19
C GLY A 427 9.18 -20.76 3.99
N SER A 428 9.81 -21.91 4.19
CA SER A 428 9.23 -23.07 4.91
C SER A 428 8.75 -22.79 6.34
N LEU A 429 9.06 -21.61 6.90
CA LEU A 429 8.67 -21.17 8.24
C LEU A 429 7.60 -20.05 8.25
N GLY A 430 6.97 -19.74 7.10
CA GLY A 430 6.01 -18.64 6.99
C GLY A 430 6.64 -17.29 7.35
N VAL A 431 7.89 -17.10 6.93
CA VAL A 431 8.66 -15.85 7.00
C VAL A 431 9.08 -15.55 5.56
N GLY A 432 8.94 -14.30 5.13
CA GLY A 432 9.40 -13.87 3.81
C GLY A 432 10.87 -14.17 3.59
N VAL A 433 11.20 -14.97 2.58
CA VAL A 433 12.55 -15.28 2.15
C VAL A 433 12.72 -14.76 0.73
N GLY A 434 13.79 -14.01 0.50
CA GLY A 434 14.09 -13.43 -0.80
C GLY A 434 15.18 -12.36 -0.68
N PRO A 435 15.88 -12.04 -1.78
CA PRO A 435 16.94 -11.04 -1.77
C PRO A 435 16.45 -9.62 -1.48
N HIS A 436 15.13 -9.38 -1.48
CA HIS A 436 14.54 -8.11 -1.06
C HIS A 436 14.11 -8.06 0.41
N CYS A 437 13.89 -9.23 1.06
CA CYS A 437 13.39 -9.33 2.44
C CYS A 437 14.39 -9.94 3.43
N SER A 438 15.46 -10.62 3.00
CA SER A 438 16.29 -11.43 3.91
C SER A 438 17.74 -10.96 4.09
N LYS A 439 18.25 -11.25 5.30
CA LYS A 439 19.64 -11.16 5.78
C LYS A 439 20.64 -12.08 5.04
N ASN A 440 20.18 -13.02 4.21
CA ASN A 440 21.00 -14.13 3.70
C ASN A 440 21.52 -13.89 2.28
N VAL A 441 22.03 -12.68 2.02
CA VAL A 441 23.04 -12.57 0.96
C VAL A 441 24.36 -12.99 1.60
N GLU A 442 24.61 -14.30 1.70
CA GLU A 442 25.86 -14.85 2.28
C GLU A 442 27.12 -14.37 1.55
N ASN A 443 26.99 -13.68 0.42
CA ASN A 443 28.09 -13.05 -0.27
C ASN A 443 27.66 -11.73 -0.95
N PRO A 444 27.79 -10.57 -0.27
CA PRO A 444 27.49 -9.26 -0.87
C PRO A 444 28.34 -8.97 -2.13
N ALA A 445 29.47 -9.66 -2.34
CA ALA A 445 30.32 -9.49 -3.51
C ALA A 445 29.76 -10.14 -4.79
N THR A 446 28.92 -11.18 -4.69
CA THR A 446 28.20 -11.73 -5.86
C THR A 446 26.96 -10.91 -6.25
N VAL A 447 26.65 -9.88 -5.47
CA VAL A 447 25.51 -9.00 -5.62
C VAL A 447 25.93 -7.60 -6.10
N ALA A 448 27.14 -7.49 -6.67
CA ALA A 448 27.69 -6.24 -7.23
C ALA A 448 26.81 -5.59 -8.33
N GLU A 449 25.80 -6.30 -8.85
CA GLU A 449 24.86 -5.80 -9.85
C GLU A 449 23.41 -5.65 -9.35
N LEU A 450 23.10 -5.91 -8.07
CA LEU A 450 21.71 -5.81 -7.62
C LEU A 450 21.42 -4.51 -6.83
N PRO A 451 20.63 -3.58 -7.38
CA PRO A 451 20.15 -2.40 -6.66
C PRO A 451 18.95 -2.75 -5.76
N ALA A 452 19.05 -3.80 -4.94
CA ALA A 452 18.29 -3.80 -3.70
C ALA A 452 19.03 -2.82 -2.79
N THR A 453 18.74 -1.54 -2.95
CA THR A 453 19.37 -0.54 -2.09
C THR A 453 18.95 -0.88 -0.67
N PRO A 454 19.86 -0.80 0.32
CA PRO A 454 19.51 -0.85 1.76
C PRO A 454 18.58 0.30 2.21
N GLU A 455 17.90 0.93 1.24
CA GLU A 455 17.04 2.11 1.29
C GLU A 455 15.57 1.73 0.98
N CYS A 456 15.20 0.45 1.03
CA CYS A 456 13.81 0.02 0.88
C CYS A 456 13.23 -0.43 2.23
N ILE A 457 12.02 0.02 2.55
CA ILE A 457 11.27 -0.40 3.75
C ILE A 457 10.97 -1.91 3.79
N MET A 458 11.02 -2.59 2.63
CA MET A 458 10.87 -4.05 2.55
C MET A 458 12.14 -4.83 2.94
N TYR A 459 13.27 -4.14 3.13
CA TYR A 459 14.54 -4.75 3.53
C TYR A 459 14.60 -4.91 5.05
N HIS A 460 14.84 -6.14 5.52
CA HIS A 460 14.74 -6.50 6.95
C HIS A 460 16.06 -6.33 7.75
N GLU A 461 17.10 -5.72 7.18
CA GLU A 461 18.28 -5.38 7.98
C GLU A 461 18.00 -4.13 8.82
N PHE A 462 18.68 -3.94 9.96
CA PHE A 462 18.43 -2.88 10.96
C PHE A 462 18.65 -1.43 10.47
N ARG A 463 18.55 -1.18 9.17
CA ARG A 463 18.54 0.14 8.53
C ARG A 463 17.10 0.53 8.29
N LEU A 464 16.62 1.49 9.06
CA LEU A 464 15.30 2.05 8.84
C LEU A 464 15.32 2.85 7.57
N THR A 465 14.59 2.36 6.58
CA THR A 465 14.16 3.24 5.52
C THR A 465 12.67 3.41 5.61
N MET A 466 12.21 4.65 5.47
CA MET A 466 10.81 5.01 5.65
C MET A 466 10.04 5.05 4.34
N HIS A 467 10.65 4.58 3.25
CA HIS A 467 10.15 4.68 1.89
C HIS A 467 10.25 3.34 1.17
N PHE A 468 9.30 3.07 0.27
CA PHE A 468 9.47 2.03 -0.73
C PHE A 468 10.51 2.46 -1.76
N CYS A 469 11.45 1.60 -2.13
CA CYS A 469 12.35 1.90 -3.25
C CYS A 469 11.57 2.03 -4.56
N ASP A 470 12.22 2.59 -5.59
CA ASP A 470 11.59 2.82 -6.90
C ASP A 470 10.89 1.56 -7.45
N LYS A 471 11.53 0.39 -7.35
CA LYS A 471 10.96 -0.87 -7.84
C LYS A 471 9.68 -1.28 -7.08
N CYS A 472 9.68 -1.11 -5.76
CA CYS A 472 8.50 -1.40 -4.94
C CYS A 472 7.36 -0.41 -5.22
N SER A 473 7.70 0.87 -5.35
CA SER A 473 6.76 1.93 -5.72
C SER A 473 6.15 1.68 -7.11
N GLU A 474 6.95 1.30 -8.09
CA GLU A 474 6.47 0.91 -9.43
C GLU A 474 5.56 -0.32 -9.38
N SER A 475 5.92 -1.34 -8.59
CA SER A 475 5.07 -2.51 -8.40
C SER A 475 3.71 -2.14 -7.79
N LEU A 476 3.70 -1.30 -6.76
CA LEU A 476 2.47 -0.76 -6.16
C LEU A 476 1.63 0.03 -7.16
N ARG A 477 2.27 0.85 -8.01
CA ARG A 477 1.59 1.62 -9.07
C ARG A 477 0.99 0.72 -10.15
N GLY A 478 1.60 -0.40 -10.52
CA GLY A 478 1.06 -1.31 -11.55
C GLY A 478 0.10 -2.40 -11.06
N ARG A 479 0.11 -2.72 -9.77
CA ARG A 479 -0.65 -3.86 -9.22
C ARG A 479 -2.17 -3.63 -9.16
N ASP A 480 -2.98 -4.64 -9.47
CA ASP A 480 -4.41 -4.59 -9.13
C ASP A 480 -4.61 -4.72 -7.60
N LEU A 481 -5.18 -3.68 -7.00
CA LEU A 481 -5.49 -3.59 -5.58
C LEU A 481 -7.00 -3.66 -5.31
N SER A 482 -7.79 -4.22 -6.25
CA SER A 482 -9.21 -4.49 -6.06
C SER A 482 -9.46 -5.63 -5.06
N SER A 483 -8.56 -6.62 -5.05
CA SER A 483 -8.57 -7.80 -4.15
C SER A 483 -7.12 -8.17 -3.78
N PRO A 484 -6.41 -7.36 -2.97
CA PRO A 484 -5.01 -7.61 -2.64
C PRO A 484 -4.85 -9.01 -2.01
N SER A 485 -3.98 -9.83 -2.61
CA SER A 485 -3.63 -11.14 -2.09
C SER A 485 -2.51 -11.00 -1.05
N VAL A 486 -2.68 -11.68 0.08
CA VAL A 486 -1.78 -11.58 1.24
C VAL A 486 -0.43 -12.26 1.00
N ASN A 487 -0.33 -13.08 -0.05
CA ASN A 487 0.80 -13.99 -0.25
C ASN A 487 1.66 -13.57 -1.45
N GLY A 488 1.65 -12.28 -1.84
CA GLY A 488 2.54 -11.76 -2.88
C GLY A 488 2.33 -12.35 -4.29
N ARG A 489 1.42 -13.31 -4.46
CA ARG A 489 0.99 -13.81 -5.76
C ARG A 489 0.32 -12.64 -6.45
N SER A 490 1.05 -11.97 -7.36
CA SER A 490 0.38 -11.30 -8.46
C SER A 490 -0.65 -12.31 -8.96
N ALA A 491 -1.93 -11.90 -9.00
CA ALA A 491 -2.90 -12.67 -9.76
C ALA A 491 -2.26 -12.89 -11.14
N GLY A 492 -2.14 -14.15 -11.54
CA GLY A 492 -1.62 -14.48 -12.85
C GLY A 492 -2.44 -13.74 -13.88
N TYR A 493 -1.75 -12.98 -14.72
CA TYR A 493 -2.29 -12.45 -15.96
C TYR A 493 -2.10 -13.51 -17.04
#